data_AF-A0A938JH24-F1
#
_entry.id   AF-A0A938JH24-F1
#
_cell.length_a   1.000
_cell.length_b   1.000
_cell.length_c   1.000
_cell.angle_alpha   90.00
_cell.angle_beta   90.00
_cell.angle_gamma   90.00
#
_symmetry.space_group_name_H-M   'P 1'
#
loop_
_entity.id
_entity.type
_entity.pdbx_description
1 polymer ?
#
loop_
_entity_poly.entity_id
_entity_poly.type
_entity_poly.pdbx_seq_one_letter_code
_entity_poly.pdbx_strand_id
1 'polypeptide(L)'
;MVEDVDPVEGPAQVPVRGVKHAHRGRLAARPDTGATLDDVPAYRDITTVIDGAWQVPPGWAQGRGAWGGLGVGMAVRAAEQADRLLEHEGDEPARVVREVSVDMLAPVPVGPSLVREAPLRIGSGTSAWRVVVGAEPDVLVSASVVLGRERSGDQPTMVDARL
;
A
#
# COMPACT_ATOMS: atom_id res chain seq x y z
N MET A 1 -37.46 46.94 -18.37
CA MET A 1 -37.43 45.53 -18.79
C MET A 1 -36.54 44.82 -17.79
N VAL A 2 -37.15 44.22 -16.77
CA VAL A 2 -36.47 43.42 -15.75
C VAL A 2 -36.93 42.01 -16.04
N GLU A 3 -36.01 41.13 -16.41
CA GLU A 3 -36.30 39.72 -16.69
C GLU A 3 -36.51 38.99 -15.35
N ASP A 4 -37.67 38.34 -15.24
CA ASP A 4 -38.01 37.40 -14.18
C ASP A 4 -37.09 36.17 -14.30
N VAL A 5 -36.32 35.90 -13.27
CA VAL A 5 -35.49 34.69 -13.18
C VAL A 5 -36.24 33.69 -12.30
N ASP A 6 -36.72 32.62 -12.93
CA ASP A 6 -37.37 31.51 -12.23
C ASP A 6 -36.41 30.86 -11.21
N PRO A 7 -36.88 30.48 -10.01
CA PRO A 7 -36.07 29.82 -9.02
C PRO A 7 -35.71 28.38 -9.46
N VAL A 8 -34.41 28.07 -9.43
CA VAL A 8 -33.87 26.74 -9.68
C VAL A 8 -34.32 25.79 -8.56
N GLU A 9 -35.17 24.82 -8.90
CA GLU A 9 -35.55 23.72 -8.01
C GLU A 9 -34.31 22.88 -7.63
N GLY A 10 -34.05 22.76 -6.34
CA GLY A 10 -32.99 21.89 -5.81
C GLY A 10 -33.30 20.41 -6.05
N PRO A 11 -32.28 19.54 -6.15
CA PRO A 11 -32.50 18.14 -6.47
C PRO A 11 -33.34 17.43 -5.40
N ALA A 12 -34.37 16.71 -5.87
CA ALA A 12 -35.25 15.88 -5.06
C ALA A 12 -34.44 14.86 -4.23
N GLN A 13 -34.75 14.78 -2.93
CA GLN A 13 -34.15 13.80 -2.03
C GLN A 13 -34.55 12.38 -2.44
N VAL A 14 -33.56 11.57 -2.81
CA VAL A 14 -33.74 10.14 -3.13
C VAL A 14 -33.91 9.36 -1.81
N PRO A 15 -34.95 8.55 -1.65
CA PRO A 15 -35.16 7.78 -0.42
C PRO A 15 -34.09 6.69 -0.27
N VAL A 16 -33.38 6.70 0.86
CA VAL A 16 -32.38 5.70 1.22
C VAL A 16 -33.08 4.39 1.56
N ARG A 17 -32.90 3.38 0.71
CA ARG A 17 -33.45 2.02 0.89
C ARG A 17 -32.71 1.33 2.05
N GLY A 18 -33.48 0.77 2.99
CA GLY A 18 -32.98 0.21 4.25
C GLY A 18 -31.82 -0.79 4.12
N VAL A 19 -30.85 -0.65 5.03
CA VAL A 19 -29.74 -1.58 5.23
C VAL A 19 -30.30 -2.94 5.63
N LYS A 20 -30.19 -3.93 4.73
CA LYS A 20 -30.45 -5.32 5.08
C LYS A 20 -29.33 -5.81 5.98
N HIS A 21 -29.67 -6.16 7.22
CA HIS A 21 -28.75 -6.81 8.15
C HIS A 21 -28.13 -8.05 7.49
N ALA A 22 -26.80 -8.06 7.36
CA ALA A 22 -26.07 -9.21 6.87
C ALA A 22 -26.27 -10.38 7.85
N HIS A 23 -26.77 -11.50 7.34
CA HIS A 23 -26.86 -12.76 8.06
C HIS A 23 -25.46 -13.12 8.58
N ARG A 24 -25.38 -13.34 9.90
CA ARG A 24 -24.20 -13.84 10.62
C ARG A 24 -23.95 -15.30 10.18
N GLY A 25 -23.32 -15.46 9.02
CA GLY A 25 -22.84 -16.74 8.53
C GLY A 25 -21.84 -17.31 9.55
N ARG A 26 -22.10 -18.54 9.99
CA ARG A 26 -21.23 -19.30 10.88
C ARG A 26 -19.86 -19.41 10.20
N LEU A 27 -18.80 -18.81 10.77
CA LEU A 27 -17.42 -19.02 10.29
C LEU A 27 -17.17 -20.53 10.30
N ALA A 28 -16.96 -21.11 9.11
CA ALA A 28 -16.45 -22.48 9.02
C ALA A 28 -15.10 -22.53 9.74
N ALA A 29 -14.87 -23.59 10.50
CA ALA A 29 -13.60 -23.83 11.16
C ALA A 29 -12.48 -23.81 10.11
N ARG A 30 -11.45 -22.99 10.36
CA ARG A 30 -10.25 -22.90 9.53
C ARG A 30 -9.57 -24.28 9.56
N PRO A 31 -9.29 -24.92 8.41
CA PRO A 31 -8.54 -26.18 8.42
C PRO A 31 -7.17 -25.94 9.06
N ASP A 32 -6.78 -26.85 9.95
CA ASP A 32 -5.45 -26.87 10.55
C ASP A 32 -4.43 -27.18 9.46
N THR A 33 -3.72 -26.16 9.00
CA THR A 33 -2.75 -26.28 7.91
C THR A 33 -1.43 -26.91 8.36
N GLY A 34 -1.25 -27.21 9.66
CA GLY A 34 0.01 -27.74 10.19
C GLY A 34 1.21 -26.78 10.10
N ALA A 35 0.99 -25.52 9.68
CA ALA A 35 2.02 -24.49 9.60
C ALA A 35 2.33 -23.96 11.01
N THR A 36 3.60 -24.02 11.39
CA THR A 36 4.10 -23.38 12.62
C THR A 36 4.34 -21.88 12.37
N LEU A 37 4.48 -21.09 13.43
CA LEU A 37 4.84 -19.66 13.31
C LEU A 37 6.17 -19.45 12.57
N ASP A 38 7.08 -20.41 12.67
CA ASP A 38 8.37 -20.40 11.98
C ASP A 38 8.26 -20.66 10.47
N ASP A 39 7.15 -21.27 10.02
CA ASP A 39 6.87 -21.52 8.59
C ASP A 39 6.23 -20.31 7.88
N VAL A 40 5.90 -19.25 8.63
CA VAL A 40 5.34 -18.01 8.08
C VAL A 40 6.50 -17.10 7.66
N PRO A 41 6.70 -16.86 6.35
CA PRO A 41 7.78 -16.00 5.90
C PRO A 41 7.63 -14.60 6.52
N ALA A 42 8.75 -14.01 6.91
CA ALA A 42 8.72 -12.71 7.57
C ALA A 42 8.11 -11.67 6.63
N TYR A 43 7.39 -10.70 7.20
CA TYR A 43 6.74 -9.64 6.43
C TYR A 43 7.69 -8.92 5.48
N ARG A 44 8.97 -8.79 5.88
CA ARG A 44 10.02 -8.19 5.05
C ARG A 44 10.32 -9.02 3.80
N ASP A 45 10.34 -10.33 3.91
CA ASP A 45 10.69 -11.22 2.79
C ASP A 45 9.59 -11.17 1.72
N ILE A 46 8.33 -11.19 2.16
CA ILE A 46 7.15 -11.20 1.28
C ILE A 46 6.80 -9.83 0.69
N THR A 47 7.52 -8.77 1.06
CA THR A 47 7.34 -7.41 0.52
C THR A 47 8.54 -6.94 -0.29
N THR A 48 9.57 -7.77 -0.41
CA THR A 48 10.78 -7.41 -1.16
C THR A 48 10.52 -7.44 -2.67
N VAL A 49 11.06 -6.44 -3.37
CA VAL A 49 11.11 -6.38 -4.83
C VAL A 49 12.49 -6.81 -5.28
N ILE A 50 12.53 -7.71 -6.26
CA ILE A 50 13.77 -8.25 -6.85
C ILE A 50 13.63 -8.10 -8.37
N ASP A 51 14.61 -7.46 -9.00
CA ASP A 51 14.66 -7.24 -10.45
C ASP A 51 13.36 -6.63 -11.02
N GLY A 52 12.76 -5.69 -10.30
CA GLY A 52 11.51 -5.02 -10.69
C GLY A 52 10.27 -5.91 -10.58
N ALA A 53 10.34 -7.06 -9.91
CA ALA A 53 9.21 -7.93 -9.67
C ALA A 53 8.97 -8.14 -8.17
N TRP A 54 7.70 -8.15 -7.79
CA TRP A 54 7.24 -8.53 -6.47
C TRP A 54 6.55 -9.89 -6.54
N GLN A 55 6.98 -10.81 -5.66
CA GLN A 55 6.37 -12.13 -5.53
C GLN A 55 5.36 -12.15 -4.39
N VAL A 56 4.06 -12.21 -4.70
CA VAL A 56 3.03 -12.43 -3.70
C VAL A 56 2.97 -13.94 -3.37
N PRO A 57 3.28 -14.35 -2.13
CA PRO A 57 3.24 -15.77 -1.77
C PRO A 57 1.80 -16.30 -1.67
N PRO A 58 1.59 -17.61 -1.92
CA PRO A 58 0.35 -18.30 -1.56
C PRO A 58 0.02 -18.14 -0.07
N GLY A 59 -1.27 -18.19 0.28
CA GLY A 59 -1.72 -18.04 1.67
C GLY A 59 -1.87 -16.59 2.16
N TRP A 60 -1.40 -15.61 1.38
CA TRP A 60 -1.55 -14.18 1.66
C TRP A 60 -2.63 -13.49 0.82
N ALA A 61 -3.49 -14.29 0.18
CA ALA A 61 -4.65 -13.78 -0.55
C ALA A 61 -5.84 -13.53 0.38
N GLN A 62 -6.53 -12.40 0.17
CA GLN A 62 -7.85 -12.10 0.70
C GLN A 62 -8.84 -11.95 -0.46
N GLY A 63 -9.70 -12.95 -0.65
CA GLY A 63 -10.64 -12.96 -1.77
C GLY A 63 -9.92 -13.14 -3.11
N ARG A 64 -9.98 -12.13 -3.98
CA ARG A 64 -9.47 -12.21 -5.36
C ARG A 64 -8.00 -11.79 -5.52
N GLY A 65 -7.34 -11.31 -4.46
CA GLY A 65 -5.96 -10.83 -4.55
C GLY A 65 -5.26 -10.80 -3.19
N ALA A 66 -4.04 -10.28 -3.16
CA ALA A 66 -3.22 -10.12 -1.99
C ALA A 66 -3.90 -9.25 -0.91
N TRP A 67 -3.54 -9.49 0.34
CA TRP A 67 -3.93 -8.61 1.45
C TRP A 67 -3.42 -7.18 1.18
N GLY A 68 -4.28 -6.17 1.34
CA GLY A 68 -3.99 -4.80 0.89
C GLY A 68 -2.72 -4.21 1.51
N GLY A 69 -2.47 -4.42 2.80
CA GLY A 69 -1.27 -3.87 3.42
C GLY A 69 0.03 -4.54 2.95
N LEU A 70 0.00 -5.70 2.28
CA LEU A 70 1.19 -6.20 1.57
C LEU A 70 1.59 -5.28 0.42
N GLY A 71 0.61 -4.73 -0.31
CA GLY A 71 0.87 -3.74 -1.34
C GLY A 71 1.47 -2.46 -0.75
N VAL A 72 1.01 -2.04 0.43
CA VAL A 72 1.59 -0.90 1.16
C VAL A 72 3.03 -1.19 1.58
N GLY A 73 3.28 -2.35 2.20
CA GLY A 73 4.62 -2.78 2.61
C GLY A 73 5.58 -2.88 1.44
N MET A 74 5.15 -3.48 0.34
CA MET A 74 5.95 -3.57 -0.87
C MET A 74 6.26 -2.19 -1.45
N ALA A 75 5.29 -1.27 -1.52
CA ALA A 75 5.54 0.07 -2.03
C ALA A 75 6.59 0.82 -1.20
N VAL A 76 6.52 0.69 0.13
CA VAL A 76 7.54 1.21 1.04
C VAL A 76 8.90 0.58 0.76
N ARG A 77 8.98 -0.74 0.63
CA ARG A 77 10.25 -1.44 0.36
C ARG A 77 10.88 -1.05 -0.97
N ALA A 78 10.08 -0.97 -2.02
CA ALA A 78 10.53 -0.53 -3.35
C ALA A 78 11.12 0.89 -3.27
N ALA A 79 10.43 1.81 -2.60
CA ALA A 79 10.93 3.18 -2.41
C ALA A 79 12.21 3.22 -1.56
N GLU A 80 12.29 2.48 -0.45
CA GLU A 80 13.51 2.38 0.38
C GLU A 80 14.70 1.82 -0.42
N GLN A 81 14.48 0.79 -1.23
CA GLN A 81 15.51 0.20 -2.08
C GLN A 81 16.00 1.21 -3.12
N ALA A 82 15.07 1.86 -3.82
CA ALA A 82 15.40 2.86 -4.84
C ALA A 82 16.12 4.09 -4.27
N ASP A 83 15.73 4.53 -3.07
CA ASP A 83 16.38 5.63 -2.36
C ASP A 83 17.83 5.30 -2.00
N ARG A 84 18.07 4.12 -1.42
CA ARG A 84 19.43 3.65 -1.12
C ARG A 84 20.29 3.52 -2.38
N LEU A 85 19.71 3.08 -3.49
CA LEU A 85 20.42 2.97 -4.76
C LEU A 85 20.81 4.34 -5.34
N LEU A 86 20.02 5.40 -5.09
CA LEU A 86 20.36 6.76 -5.51
C LEU A 86 21.36 7.44 -4.57
N GLU A 87 21.33 7.14 -3.27
CA GLU A 87 22.19 7.75 -2.25
C GLU A 87 23.60 7.12 -2.16
N HIS A 88 24.00 6.28 -3.12
CA HIS A 88 25.26 5.50 -3.16
C HIS A 88 26.60 6.27 -3.07
N GLU A 89 26.63 7.52 -2.60
CA GLU A 89 27.84 8.32 -2.39
C GLU A 89 28.26 8.50 -0.91
N GLY A 90 27.63 7.85 0.09
CA GLY A 90 28.08 8.02 1.47
C GLY A 90 27.57 7.03 2.52
N ASP A 91 28.21 7.08 3.68
CA ASP A 91 27.86 6.35 4.91
C ASP A 91 26.68 7.04 5.66
N GLU A 92 25.80 7.70 4.90
CA GLU A 92 24.67 8.42 5.48
C GLU A 92 23.60 7.43 5.99
N PRO A 93 22.98 7.72 7.14
CA PRO A 93 21.92 6.87 7.67
C PRO A 93 20.72 6.85 6.72
N ALA A 94 20.14 5.66 6.54
CA ALA A 94 18.96 5.46 5.69
C ALA A 94 17.81 6.38 6.12
N ARG A 95 17.14 7.00 5.14
CA ARG A 95 15.93 7.77 5.38
C ARG A 95 14.80 6.88 5.90
N VAL A 96 13.97 7.44 6.76
CA VAL A 96 12.78 6.78 7.33
C VAL A 96 11.52 7.22 6.61
N VAL A 97 10.52 6.34 6.55
CA VAL A 97 9.21 6.64 5.97
C VAL A 97 8.50 7.72 6.78
N ARG A 98 8.01 8.76 6.10
CA ARG A 98 7.25 9.87 6.69
C ARG A 98 5.79 9.88 6.28
N GLU A 99 5.53 9.44 5.05
CA GLU A 99 4.18 9.41 4.49
C GLU A 99 4.10 8.30 3.45
N VAL A 100 2.95 7.64 3.42
CA VAL A 100 2.59 6.67 2.38
C VAL A 100 1.16 6.93 1.98
N SER A 101 0.92 7.20 0.70
CA SER A 101 -0.42 7.21 0.10
C SER A 101 -0.49 6.10 -0.93
N VAL A 102 -1.58 5.32 -0.92
CA VAL A 102 -1.76 4.17 -1.80
C VAL A 102 -3.18 4.13 -2.33
N ASP A 103 -3.30 4.07 -3.66
CA ASP A 103 -4.51 3.76 -4.38
C ASP A 103 -4.47 2.30 -4.83
N MET A 104 -5.38 1.47 -4.31
CA MET A 104 -5.56 0.09 -4.73
C MET A 104 -6.66 0.02 -5.79
N LEU A 105 -6.27 -0.04 -7.05
CA LEU A 105 -7.18 0.07 -8.20
C LEU A 105 -7.81 -1.28 -8.56
N ALA A 106 -7.08 -2.37 -8.36
CA ALA A 106 -7.53 -3.73 -8.63
C ALA A 106 -6.85 -4.77 -7.73
N PRO A 107 -7.39 -5.99 -7.59
CA PRO A 107 -6.75 -7.05 -6.81
C PRO A 107 -5.39 -7.45 -7.41
N VAL A 108 -4.34 -7.48 -6.59
CA VAL A 108 -3.03 -8.03 -6.99
C VAL A 108 -3.08 -9.55 -6.90
N PRO A 109 -2.84 -10.31 -7.97
CA PRO A 109 -2.89 -11.77 -7.92
C PRO A 109 -1.75 -12.35 -7.08
N VAL A 110 -1.95 -13.57 -6.57
CA VAL A 110 -0.84 -14.38 -6.05
C VAL A 110 0.12 -14.70 -7.21
N GLY A 111 1.42 -14.62 -6.95
CA GLY A 111 2.45 -14.80 -7.97
C GLY A 111 3.21 -13.51 -8.29
N PRO A 112 3.97 -13.49 -9.39
CA PRO A 112 4.80 -12.35 -9.76
C PRO A 112 3.95 -11.19 -10.26
N SER A 113 4.29 -9.98 -9.82
CA SER A 113 3.74 -8.73 -10.32
C SER A 113 4.87 -7.76 -10.63
N LEU A 114 4.79 -7.08 -11.78
CA LEU A 114 5.76 -6.05 -12.14
C LEU A 114 5.63 -4.87 -11.18
N VAL A 115 6.76 -4.35 -10.74
CA VAL A 115 6.88 -3.14 -9.93
C VAL A 115 7.72 -2.13 -10.70
N ARG A 116 7.27 -0.87 -10.70
CA ARG A 116 8.02 0.25 -11.26
C ARG A 116 8.08 1.39 -10.26
N GLU A 117 9.27 1.78 -9.92
CA GLU A 117 9.58 2.97 -9.14
C GLU A 117 10.02 4.13 -10.04
N ALA A 118 9.65 5.35 -9.64
CA ALA A 118 10.16 6.57 -10.25
C ALA A 118 10.32 7.66 -9.19
N PRO A 119 11.45 8.40 -9.19
CA PRO A 119 11.59 9.53 -8.28
C PRO A 119 10.62 10.64 -8.69
N LEU A 120 9.85 11.15 -7.72
CA LEU A 120 9.03 12.35 -7.87
C LEU A 120 9.79 13.60 -7.40
N ARG A 121 10.63 13.44 -6.37
CA ARG A 121 11.48 14.49 -5.81
C ARG A 121 12.69 13.86 -5.13
N ILE A 122 13.87 14.41 -5.36
CA ILE A 122 15.09 14.07 -4.61
C ILE A 122 15.64 15.36 -4.02
N GLY A 123 15.76 15.40 -2.70
CA GLY A 123 16.38 16.49 -1.95
C GLY A 123 17.32 15.97 -0.88
N SER A 124 18.05 16.86 -0.23
CA SER A 124 18.99 16.50 0.84
C SER A 124 18.31 16.05 2.13
N GLY A 125 17.13 16.59 2.45
CA GLY A 125 16.38 16.22 3.65
C GLY A 125 15.31 15.15 3.42
N THR A 126 14.69 15.14 2.24
CA THR A 126 13.58 14.24 1.89
C THR A 126 13.63 13.83 0.43
N SER A 127 13.11 12.63 0.16
CA SER A 127 12.78 12.13 -1.18
C SER A 127 11.31 11.72 -1.25
N ALA A 128 10.76 11.78 -2.46
CA ALA A 128 9.43 11.28 -2.76
C ALA A 128 9.51 10.36 -3.97
N TRP A 129 8.83 9.22 -3.87
CA TRP A 129 8.86 8.15 -4.85
C TRP A 129 7.45 7.81 -5.27
N ARG A 130 7.27 7.56 -6.57
CA ARG A 130 6.10 6.87 -7.11
C ARG A 130 6.44 5.40 -7.24
N VAL A 131 5.55 4.53 -6.77
CA VAL A 131 5.64 3.09 -6.97
C VAL A 131 4.35 2.59 -7.62
N VAL A 132 4.48 1.81 -8.68
CA VAL A 132 3.35 1.26 -9.44
C VAL A 132 3.49 -0.25 -9.52
N VAL A 133 2.39 -0.97 -9.26
CA VAL A 133 2.29 -2.42 -9.51
C VAL A 133 1.44 -2.66 -10.75
N GLY A 134 1.93 -3.51 -11.63
CA GLY A 134 1.36 -3.75 -12.94
C GLY A 134 1.99 -2.86 -14.01
N ALA A 135 1.40 -2.86 -15.20
CA ALA A 135 1.81 -2.03 -16.32
C ALA A 135 0.55 -1.47 -16.98
N GLU A 136 0.66 -0.34 -17.67
CA GLU A 136 -0.48 0.20 -18.40
C GLU A 136 -0.99 -0.80 -19.45
N PRO A 137 -2.33 -0.94 -19.60
CA PRO A 137 -3.39 -0.21 -18.89
C PRO A 137 -3.79 -0.80 -17.53
N ASP A 138 -3.26 -1.98 -17.17
CA ASP A 138 -3.62 -2.78 -15.99
C ASP A 138 -2.81 -2.40 -14.73
N VAL A 139 -2.89 -1.13 -14.32
CA VAL A 139 -2.31 -0.70 -13.03
C VAL A 139 -3.16 -1.25 -11.89
N LEU A 140 -2.53 -2.01 -11.00
CA LEU A 140 -3.20 -2.65 -9.86
C LEU A 140 -3.08 -1.81 -8.59
N VAL A 141 -1.90 -1.23 -8.37
CA VAL A 141 -1.59 -0.37 -7.22
C VAL A 141 -0.77 0.83 -7.71
N SER A 142 -1.11 2.02 -7.23
CA SER A 142 -0.29 3.22 -7.38
C SER A 142 -0.03 3.81 -6.01
N ALA A 143 1.21 4.15 -5.70
CA ALA A 143 1.58 4.68 -4.41
C ALA A 143 2.53 5.87 -4.55
N SER A 144 2.44 6.80 -3.59
CA SER A 144 3.48 7.77 -3.30
C SER A 144 4.07 7.50 -1.91
N VAL A 145 5.39 7.47 -1.82
CA VAL A 145 6.13 7.25 -0.58
C VAL A 145 7.07 8.42 -0.36
N VAL A 146 6.99 9.06 0.80
CA VAL A 146 7.91 10.12 1.22
C VAL A 146 8.86 9.57 2.27
N LEU A 147 10.15 9.67 1.99
CA LEU A 147 11.23 9.34 2.90
C LEU A 147 11.90 10.61 3.38
N GLY A 148 12.37 10.62 4.62
CA GLY A 148 13.12 11.74 5.17
C GLY A 148 14.21 11.29 6.13
N ARG A 149 15.27 12.08 6.24
CA ARG A 149 16.29 11.86 7.28
C ARG A 149 15.66 11.88 8.66
N GLU A 150 16.26 11.14 9.59
CA GLU A 150 15.88 11.18 10.99
C GLU A 150 16.02 12.61 11.55
N ARG A 151 15.09 13.01 12.43
CA ARG A 151 15.10 14.34 13.05
C ARG A 151 15.37 14.20 14.54
N SER A 152 16.05 15.19 15.11
CA SER A 152 16.22 15.30 16.55
C SER A 152 14.85 15.30 17.24
N GLY A 153 14.54 14.23 17.97
CA GLY A 153 13.25 14.04 18.65
C GLY A 153 12.28 13.05 18.00
N ASP A 154 12.66 12.40 16.88
CA ASP A 154 11.97 11.17 16.47
C ASP A 154 12.11 10.14 17.61
N GLN A 155 10.97 9.71 18.16
CA GLN A 155 10.94 8.56 19.05
C GLN A 155 11.08 7.32 18.17
N PRO A 156 11.99 6.38 18.47
CA PRO A 156 11.99 5.11 17.77
C PRO A 156 10.60 4.49 17.91
N THR A 157 10.03 4.02 16.80
CA THR A 157 8.76 3.30 16.83
C THR A 157 8.97 2.05 17.66
N MET A 158 8.56 2.09 18.93
CA MET A 158 8.65 0.97 19.84
C MET A 158 7.59 -0.03 19.40
N VAL A 159 8.00 -1.05 18.64
CA VAL A 159 7.15 -2.21 18.38
C VAL A 159 7.18 -3.02 19.67
N ASP A 160 6.15 -2.86 20.53
CA ASP A 160 5.96 -3.73 21.68
C ASP A 160 5.65 -5.13 21.12
N ALA A 161 6.68 -5.98 21.07
CA ALA A 161 6.64 -7.34 20.53
C ALA A 161 5.91 -8.30 21.49
N ARG A 162 4.69 -7.94 21.88
CA ARG A 162 3.76 -8.78 22.62
C ARG A 162 2.60 -9.17 21.71
N LEU A 163 2.85 -10.18 20.88
CA LEU A 163 1.83 -11.06 20.31
C LEU A 163 2.19 -12.50 20.66
#